data_AF-A0A5C2RNK4-F1
#
_entry.id   AF-A0A5C2RNK4-F1
#
_cell.length_a   1.000
_cell.length_b   1.000
_cell.length_c   1.000
_cell.angle_alpha   90.00
_cell.angle_beta   90.00
_cell.angle_gamma   90.00
#
_symmetry.space_group_name_H-M   'P 1'
#
loop_
_entity.id
_entity.type
_entity.pdbx_description
1 polymer ?
#
loop_
_entity_poly.entity_id
_entity_poly.type
_entity_poly.pdbx_seq_one_letter_code
_entity_poly.pdbx_strand_id
1 'polypeptide(L)'
;LMDEIEGFVPNFIGGPLPRKDAGSREEYCMTMLTLFKPWRSGKDLRPNEDTMWNEVFDTYGFTERQKQIMKFFHIKYECNDARDDYSAMRKQAGKGKDTPLYMGDRELDEIEMEGYIFDGEVAPGDRENELINATDWNSMSQGEILRQSRMQSAENVMKASGWLDPM
;
A
#
# COMPACT_ATOMS: atom_id res chain seq x y z
N LEU A 1 19.82 -10.64 24.58
CA LEU A 1 18.56 -10.38 23.86
C LEU A 1 17.94 -9.18 24.55
N MET A 2 17.53 -8.14 23.80
CA MET A 2 16.83 -6.99 24.39
C MET A 2 15.45 -7.44 24.91
N ASP A 3 14.98 -6.75 25.95
CA ASP A 3 13.68 -7.01 26.57
C ASP A 3 12.55 -6.57 25.60
N GLU A 4 11.40 -7.25 25.62
CA GLU A 4 10.30 -7.06 24.64
C GLU A 4 9.74 -5.62 24.65
N ILE A 5 9.95 -4.90 25.74
CA ILE A 5 9.52 -3.50 25.98
C ILE A 5 10.45 -2.49 25.28
N GLU A 6 11.69 -2.88 24.95
CA GLU A 6 12.67 -2.05 24.22
C GLU A 6 12.75 -2.41 22.72
N GLY A 7 11.84 -3.26 22.24
CA GLY A 7 11.82 -3.70 20.85
C GLY A 7 11.43 -2.57 19.89
N PHE A 8 12.32 -2.23 18.96
CA PHE A 8 11.98 -1.38 17.82
C PHE A 8 11.14 -2.18 16.81
N VAL A 9 9.97 -1.67 16.44
CA VAL A 9 9.17 -2.20 15.33
C VAL A 9 9.61 -1.49 14.05
N PRO A 10 10.20 -2.20 13.07
CA PRO A 10 10.54 -1.59 11.79
C PRO A 10 9.28 -1.05 11.12
N ASN A 11 9.27 0.24 10.82
CA ASN A 11 8.25 0.87 9.99
C ASN A 11 8.76 0.90 8.54
N PHE A 12 8.15 0.10 7.67
CA PHE A 12 8.50 0.10 6.25
C PHE A 12 7.90 1.33 5.59
N ILE A 13 8.76 2.23 5.14
CA ILE A 13 8.39 3.42 4.36
C ILE A 13 8.71 3.11 2.90
N GLY A 14 7.74 3.26 2.01
CA GLY A 14 7.92 3.01 0.58
C GLY A 14 6.68 2.42 -0.08
N GLY A 15 6.89 1.86 -1.28
CA GLY A 15 5.85 1.22 -2.08
C GLY A 15 5.31 -0.10 -1.50
N PRO A 16 4.39 -0.75 -2.22
CA PRO A 16 3.68 -1.91 -1.73
C PRO A 16 4.64 -3.11 -1.74
N LEU A 17 4.62 -3.92 -0.68
CA LEU A 17 5.46 -5.12 -0.62
C LEU A 17 5.06 -6.10 -1.74
N PRO A 18 6.01 -6.74 -2.44
CA PRO A 18 5.67 -7.62 -3.56
C PRO A 18 4.73 -8.75 -3.14
N ARG A 19 3.79 -9.06 -4.04
CA ARG A 19 2.84 -10.17 -3.85
C ARG A 19 3.57 -11.51 -4.02
N LYS A 20 3.12 -12.51 -3.27
CA LYS A 20 3.65 -13.88 -3.38
C LYS A 20 3.16 -14.57 -4.65
N ASP A 21 1.93 -14.26 -5.06
CA ASP A 21 1.13 -14.94 -6.07
C ASP A 21 1.02 -14.16 -7.39
N ALA A 22 1.44 -12.89 -7.40
CA ALA A 22 1.38 -12.01 -8.56
C ALA A 22 2.70 -11.23 -8.72
N GLY A 23 3.06 -10.90 -9.96
CA GLY A 23 4.28 -10.19 -10.28
C GLY A 23 5.52 -11.08 -10.37
N SER A 24 6.69 -10.49 -10.12
CA SER A 24 7.98 -11.18 -10.24
C SER A 24 8.29 -12.00 -8.99
N ARG A 25 8.41 -13.32 -9.15
CA ARG A 25 8.86 -14.22 -8.07
C ARG A 25 10.25 -13.84 -7.57
N GLU A 26 11.14 -13.43 -8.47
CA GLU A 26 12.50 -13.01 -8.13
C GLU A 26 12.50 -11.77 -7.23
N GLU A 27 11.62 -10.81 -7.52
CA GLU A 27 11.46 -9.60 -6.71
C GLU A 27 10.91 -9.93 -5.32
N TYR A 28 9.88 -10.79 -5.24
CA TYR A 28 9.37 -11.29 -3.97
C TYR A 28 10.47 -11.96 -3.14
N CYS A 29 11.22 -12.88 -3.74
CA CYS A 29 12.30 -13.61 -3.07
C CYS A 29 13.40 -12.65 -2.60
N MET A 30 13.81 -11.69 -3.43
CA MET A 30 14.76 -10.65 -3.07
C MET A 30 14.28 -9.85 -1.86
N THR A 31 13.05 -9.32 -1.88
CA THR A 31 12.52 -8.50 -0.77
C THR A 31 12.38 -9.30 0.51
N MET A 32 11.95 -10.56 0.46
CA MET A 32 11.86 -11.37 1.68
C MET A 32 13.25 -11.71 2.25
N LEU A 33 14.25 -11.93 1.39
CA LEU A 33 15.63 -12.15 1.82
C LEU A 33 16.21 -10.87 2.45
N THR A 34 15.99 -9.69 1.86
CA THR A 34 16.49 -8.43 2.43
C THR A 34 15.89 -8.13 3.81
N LEU A 35 14.64 -8.54 4.05
CA LEU A 35 13.97 -8.31 5.33
C LEU A 35 14.32 -9.32 6.42
N PHE A 36 14.50 -10.60 6.08
CA PHE A 36 14.55 -11.66 7.08
C PHE A 36 15.87 -12.42 7.17
N LYS A 37 16.71 -12.37 6.14
CA LYS A 37 18.07 -12.91 6.19
C LYS A 37 18.98 -11.82 6.74
N PRO A 38 19.83 -12.06 7.75
CA PRO A 38 20.82 -11.06 8.17
C PRO A 38 21.86 -10.82 7.07
N TRP A 39 22.16 -9.56 6.76
CA TRP A 39 23.17 -9.17 5.77
C TRP A 39 23.86 -7.87 6.16
N ARG A 40 25.09 -7.69 5.67
CA ARG A 40 25.85 -6.43 5.74
C ARG A 40 26.17 -5.88 4.35
N SER A 41 26.15 -6.74 3.34
CA SER A 41 26.33 -6.42 1.93
C SER A 41 25.39 -7.23 1.06
N GLY A 42 25.15 -6.77 -0.17
CA GLY A 42 24.34 -7.52 -1.15
C GLY A 42 24.88 -8.92 -1.45
N LYS A 43 26.19 -9.17 -1.26
CA LYS A 43 26.82 -10.48 -1.43
C LYS A 43 26.38 -11.51 -0.39
N ASP A 44 26.03 -11.04 0.81
CA ASP A 44 25.48 -11.93 1.84
C ASP A 44 24.10 -12.44 1.44
N LEU A 45 23.35 -11.64 0.67
CA LEU A 45 22.05 -12.01 0.14
C LEU A 45 22.18 -12.86 -1.12
N ARG A 46 22.94 -12.42 -2.12
CA ARG A 46 23.18 -13.11 -3.39
C ARG A 46 24.68 -13.20 -3.68
N PRO A 47 25.32 -14.38 -3.59
CA PRO A 47 26.77 -14.50 -3.65
C PRO A 47 27.37 -14.08 -5.01
N ASN A 48 26.66 -14.34 -6.10
CA ASN A 48 27.08 -14.14 -7.48
C ASN A 48 25.87 -13.87 -8.39
N GLU A 49 26.10 -13.23 -9.54
CA GLU A 49 25.05 -12.81 -10.47
C GLU A 49 24.32 -13.98 -11.13
N ASP A 50 24.99 -15.12 -11.26
CA ASP A 50 24.43 -16.34 -11.84
C ASP A 50 23.42 -17.05 -10.92
N THR A 51 23.40 -16.72 -9.62
CA THR A 51 22.48 -17.32 -8.65
C THR A 51 21.15 -16.58 -8.65
N MET A 52 20.06 -17.33 -8.82
CA MET A 52 18.72 -16.76 -8.81
C MET A 52 18.24 -16.49 -7.37
N TRP A 53 17.39 -15.48 -7.18
CA TRP A 53 16.87 -15.13 -5.86
C TRP A 53 15.96 -16.20 -5.30
N ASN A 54 15.17 -16.87 -6.14
CA ASN A 54 14.34 -17.99 -5.73
C ASN A 54 15.16 -19.16 -5.14
N GLU A 55 16.31 -19.49 -5.72
CA GLU A 55 17.20 -20.55 -5.24
C GLU A 55 17.73 -20.24 -3.83
N VAL A 56 18.18 -18.99 -3.62
CA VAL A 56 18.65 -18.58 -2.29
C VAL A 56 17.50 -18.54 -1.28
N PHE A 57 16.31 -18.11 -1.72
CA PHE A 57 15.13 -18.07 -0.88
C PHE A 57 14.72 -19.49 -0.43
N ASP A 58 14.69 -20.46 -1.36
CA ASP A 58 14.25 -21.82 -1.07
C ASP A 58 15.27 -22.58 -0.19
N THR A 59 16.55 -22.22 -0.27
CA THR A 59 17.62 -22.81 0.55
C THR A 59 17.77 -22.15 1.92
N TYR A 60 17.29 -20.92 2.10
CA TYR A 60 17.40 -20.22 3.37
C TYR A 60 16.37 -20.74 4.39
N GLY A 61 16.87 -21.15 5.57
CA GLY A 61 16.05 -21.69 6.65
C GLY A 61 15.29 -20.61 7.43
N PHE A 62 14.22 -20.06 6.84
CA PHE A 62 13.35 -19.12 7.56
C PHE A 62 12.72 -19.75 8.80
N THR A 63 12.69 -19.02 9.91
CA THR A 63 12.01 -19.45 11.13
C THR A 63 10.50 -19.44 10.95
N GLU A 64 9.78 -20.22 11.77
CA GLU A 64 8.32 -20.29 11.68
C GLU A 64 7.67 -18.92 11.92
N ARG A 65 8.23 -18.12 12.83
CA ARG A 65 7.79 -16.75 13.06
C ARG A 65 7.97 -15.87 11.83
N GLN A 66 9.09 -15.99 11.12
CA GLN A 66 9.32 -15.22 9.89
C GLN A 66 8.31 -15.59 8.80
N LYS A 67 8.04 -16.89 8.59
CA LYS A 67 7.02 -17.36 7.65
C LYS A 67 5.63 -16.85 8.00
N GLN A 68 5.29 -16.81 9.29
CA GLN A 68 4.03 -16.25 9.77
C GLN A 68 3.92 -14.74 9.44
N ILE A 69 4.99 -13.97 9.64
CA ILE A 69 5.01 -12.54 9.30
C ILE A 69 4.89 -12.34 7.77
N MET A 70 5.62 -13.14 6.98
CA MET A 70 5.51 -13.12 5.51
C MET A 70 4.07 -13.40 5.04
N LYS A 71 3.35 -14.30 5.73
CA LYS A 71 1.92 -14.53 5.46
C LYS A 71 1.09 -13.28 5.73
N PHE A 72 1.38 -12.55 6.80
CA PHE A 72 0.65 -11.32 7.13
C PHE A 72 0.86 -10.21 6.12
N PHE A 73 2.02 -10.13 5.47
CA PHE A 73 2.23 -9.20 4.34
C PHE A 73 1.26 -9.44 3.17
N HIS A 74 0.74 -10.67 3.05
CA HIS A 74 -0.20 -11.01 1.98
C HIS A 74 -1.66 -10.66 2.30
N ILE A 75 -2.02 -10.51 3.58
CA ILE A 75 -3.42 -10.29 4.02
C ILE A 75 -4.03 -9.04 3.37
N LYS A 76 -3.27 -7.95 3.25
CA LYS A 76 -3.76 -6.72 2.60
C LYS A 76 -4.25 -7.01 1.17
N TYR A 77 -3.51 -7.80 0.41
CA TYR A 77 -3.88 -8.18 -0.95
C TYR A 77 -5.07 -9.13 -0.97
N GLU A 78 -5.13 -10.10 -0.07
CA GLU A 78 -6.30 -10.98 0.06
C GLU A 78 -7.59 -10.18 0.33
N CYS A 79 -7.51 -9.14 1.17
CA CYS A 79 -8.65 -8.26 1.44
C CYS A 79 -9.04 -7.40 0.23
N ASN A 80 -8.05 -6.85 -0.48
CA ASN A 80 -8.29 -6.04 -1.68
C ASN A 80 -8.91 -6.89 -2.80
N ASP A 81 -8.37 -8.08 -3.07
CA ASP A 81 -8.92 -9.01 -4.06
C ASP A 81 -10.35 -9.41 -3.72
N ALA A 82 -10.63 -9.76 -2.45
CA ALA A 82 -11.98 -10.11 -2.01
C ALA A 82 -12.98 -8.97 -2.19
N ARG A 83 -12.55 -7.71 -1.96
CA ARG A 83 -13.35 -6.51 -2.20
C ARG A 83 -13.63 -6.34 -3.70
N ASP A 84 -12.60 -6.46 -4.52
CA ASP A 84 -12.69 -6.22 -5.96
C ASP A 84 -13.51 -7.31 -6.65
N ASP A 85 -13.37 -8.57 -6.23
CA ASP A 85 -14.21 -9.69 -6.65
C ASP A 85 -15.69 -9.43 -6.31
N TYR A 86 -15.98 -8.98 -5.08
CA TYR A 86 -17.34 -8.63 -4.68
C TYR A 86 -17.90 -7.46 -5.52
N SER A 87 -17.09 -6.42 -5.75
CA SER A 87 -17.45 -5.28 -6.59
C SER A 87 -17.74 -5.73 -8.03
N ALA A 88 -16.92 -6.60 -8.60
CA ALA A 88 -17.10 -7.16 -9.94
C ALA A 88 -18.38 -8.00 -10.03
N MET A 89 -18.65 -8.87 -9.05
CA MET A 89 -19.89 -9.66 -8.98
C MET A 89 -21.13 -8.76 -8.90
N ARG A 90 -21.08 -7.67 -8.12
CA ARG A 90 -22.17 -6.69 -8.00
C ARG A 90 -22.44 -5.95 -9.31
N LYS A 91 -21.36 -5.55 -10.02
CA LYS A 91 -21.45 -4.91 -11.34
C LYS A 91 -22.07 -5.87 -12.37
N GLN A 92 -21.62 -7.12 -12.41
CA GLN A 92 -22.18 -8.16 -13.29
C GLN A 92 -23.67 -8.44 -13.00
N ALA A 93 -24.07 -8.42 -11.73
CA ALA A 93 -25.46 -8.59 -11.32
C ALA A 93 -26.36 -7.35 -11.57
N GLY A 94 -25.83 -6.28 -12.18
CA GLY A 94 -26.57 -5.03 -12.42
C GLY A 94 -26.90 -4.22 -11.17
N LYS A 95 -26.33 -4.57 -10.01
CA LYS A 95 -26.56 -3.93 -8.70
C LYS A 95 -25.43 -2.96 -8.30
N GLY A 96 -24.52 -2.65 -9.20
CA GLY A 96 -23.24 -2.01 -8.90
C GLY A 96 -23.16 -0.50 -9.09
N LYS A 97 -24.28 0.24 -9.17
CA LYS A 97 -24.22 1.66 -9.57
C LYS A 97 -24.39 2.71 -8.48
N ASP A 98 -25.11 2.47 -7.39
CA ASP A 98 -25.40 3.56 -6.43
C ASP A 98 -25.49 3.07 -5.00
N THR A 99 -24.37 2.63 -4.42
CA THR A 99 -24.29 2.42 -2.97
C THR A 99 -23.48 3.55 -2.35
N PRO A 100 -24.13 4.53 -1.70
CA PRO A 100 -23.42 5.67 -1.09
C PRO A 100 -22.51 5.27 0.09
N LEU A 101 -22.50 3.98 0.46
CA LEU A 101 -21.58 3.38 1.45
C LEU A 101 -20.21 3.01 0.87
N TYR A 102 -20.04 2.98 -0.44
CA TYR A 102 -18.79 2.56 -1.09
C TYR A 102 -18.18 3.75 -1.82
N MET A 103 -16.94 4.11 -1.45
CA MET A 103 -16.09 4.93 -2.31
C MET A 103 -15.80 4.18 -3.61
N GLY A 104 -15.70 4.90 -4.73
CA GLY A 104 -15.39 4.26 -6.01
C GLY A 104 -14.00 3.61 -5.99
N ASP A 105 -13.79 2.55 -6.77
CA ASP A 105 -12.50 1.84 -6.85
C ASP A 105 -11.32 2.82 -7.07
N ARG A 106 -11.55 3.86 -7.91
CA ARG A 106 -10.57 4.92 -8.18
C ARG A 106 -10.26 5.81 -6.97
N GLU A 107 -11.25 6.17 -6.15
CA GLU A 107 -11.04 6.97 -4.93
C GLU A 107 -10.30 6.17 -3.85
N LEU A 108 -10.58 4.87 -3.75
CA LEU A 108 -9.89 3.98 -2.81
C LEU A 108 -8.43 3.74 -3.22
N ASP A 109 -8.16 3.52 -4.51
CA ASP A 109 -6.80 3.38 -5.04
C ASP A 109 -5.97 4.66 -4.79
N GLU A 110 -6.60 5.84 -4.94
CA GLU A 110 -5.97 7.13 -4.66
C GLU A 110 -5.70 7.35 -3.16
N ILE A 111 -6.58 6.90 -2.25
CA ILE A 111 -6.33 6.91 -0.79
C ILE A 111 -5.19 5.94 -0.43
N GLU A 112 -5.16 4.77 -1.07
CA GLU A 112 -4.10 3.78 -0.84
C GLU A 112 -2.73 4.30 -1.33
N MET A 113 -2.72 5.12 -2.39
CA MET A 113 -1.53 5.78 -2.92
C MET A 113 -0.96 6.86 -1.98
N GLU A 114 -1.75 7.46 -1.07
CA GLU A 114 -1.24 8.46 -0.11
C GLU A 114 -0.41 7.87 1.04
N GLY A 115 -0.42 6.55 1.22
CA GLY A 115 0.54 5.86 2.10
C GLY A 115 1.96 5.78 1.51
N TYR A 116 2.14 6.14 0.23
CA TYR A 116 3.41 6.11 -0.47
C TYR A 116 4.18 7.41 -0.21
N ILE A 117 4.92 7.46 0.90
CA ILE A 117 6.11 8.31 0.91
C ILE A 117 7.12 7.62 -0.01
N PHE A 118 7.17 8.07 -1.27
CA PHE A 118 8.21 7.70 -2.21
C PHE A 118 9.54 8.26 -1.67
N ASP A 119 10.30 7.39 -1.00
CA ASP A 119 11.67 7.70 -0.57
C ASP A 119 12.56 7.85 -1.80
N GLY A 120 12.91 9.09 -2.12
CA GLY A 120 14.02 9.44 -3.00
C GLY A 120 13.69 9.51 -4.49
N GLU A 121 13.59 10.74 -5.00
CA GLU A 121 13.41 11.12 -6.41
C GLU A 121 11.96 11.24 -6.92
N VAL A 122 11.08 11.84 -6.13
CA VAL A 122 10.23 12.85 -6.76
C VAL A 122 11.19 13.99 -7.09
N ALA A 123 11.63 14.08 -8.36
CA ALA A 123 12.03 15.36 -8.90
C ALA A 123 10.94 16.33 -8.41
N PRO A 124 11.26 17.37 -7.63
CA PRO A 124 10.27 18.31 -7.16
C PRO A 124 9.79 19.05 -8.40
N GLY A 125 8.87 18.43 -9.14
CA GLY A 125 8.09 19.07 -10.17
C GLY A 125 7.07 19.90 -9.42
N ASP A 126 7.57 20.96 -8.78
CA ASP A 126 6.95 22.24 -8.47
C ASP A 126 5.51 22.29 -7.93
N ARG A 127 4.84 21.17 -7.64
CA ARG A 127 3.40 21.17 -7.36
C ARG A 127 3.06 21.54 -5.93
N GLU A 128 3.89 21.17 -4.96
CA GLU A 128 3.69 21.60 -3.57
C GLU A 128 4.13 23.05 -3.35
N ASN A 129 5.15 23.51 -4.09
CA ASN A 129 5.60 24.91 -4.06
C ASN A 129 4.71 25.85 -4.91
N GLU A 130 3.99 25.34 -5.92
CA GLU A 130 2.94 26.11 -6.63
C GLU A 130 1.77 26.47 -5.72
N LEU A 131 1.45 25.67 -4.70
CA LEU A 131 0.35 25.95 -3.76
C LEU A 131 0.63 27.14 -2.85
N ILE A 132 1.89 27.41 -2.55
CA ILE A 132 2.31 28.52 -1.68
C ILE A 132 2.53 29.81 -2.49
N ASN A 133 2.83 29.70 -3.80
CA ASN A 133 3.12 30.81 -4.70
C ASN A 133 2.02 31.12 -5.73
N ALA A 134 0.84 30.50 -5.65
CA ALA A 134 -0.28 30.83 -6.52
C ALA A 134 -0.80 32.24 -6.20
N THR A 135 -0.53 33.20 -7.08
CA THR A 135 -1.05 34.58 -7.00
C THR A 135 -2.51 34.69 -7.46
N ASP A 136 -3.10 33.59 -7.93
CA ASP A 136 -4.51 33.53 -8.31
C ASP A 136 -5.37 33.00 -7.16
N TRP A 137 -5.98 33.93 -6.42
CA TRP A 137 -6.92 33.65 -5.34
C TRP A 137 -8.36 33.39 -5.83
N ASN A 138 -8.60 33.46 -7.15
CA ASN A 138 -9.93 33.31 -7.73
C ASN A 138 -10.21 31.90 -8.28
N SER A 139 -9.21 31.02 -8.32
CA SER A 139 -9.36 29.64 -8.78
C SER A 139 -8.80 28.65 -7.75
N MET A 140 -9.54 27.56 -7.52
CA MET A 140 -9.06 26.50 -6.62
C MET A 140 -7.96 25.70 -7.31
N SER A 141 -6.88 25.42 -6.59
CA SER A 141 -5.83 24.54 -7.10
C SER A 141 -6.37 23.13 -7.32
N GLN A 142 -5.73 22.37 -8.22
CA GLN A 142 -6.08 20.97 -8.44
C GLN A 142 -5.95 20.12 -7.15
N GLY A 143 -4.98 20.45 -6.30
CA GLY A 143 -4.83 19.81 -4.99
C GLY A 143 -6.00 20.10 -4.04
N GLU A 144 -6.49 21.34 -4.01
CA GLU A 144 -7.64 21.71 -3.16
C GLU A 144 -8.95 21.15 -3.72
N ILE A 145 -9.13 21.11 -5.05
CA ILE A 145 -10.26 20.43 -5.71
C ILE A 145 -10.30 18.96 -5.31
N LEU A 146 -9.14 18.27 -5.36
CA LEU A 146 -9.03 16.88 -4.99
C LEU A 146 -9.35 16.66 -3.51
N ARG A 147 -8.81 17.51 -2.63
CA ARG A 147 -9.09 17.47 -1.19
C ARG A 147 -10.58 17.65 -0.87
N GLN A 148 -11.25 18.59 -1.51
CA GLN A 148 -12.68 18.83 -1.31
C GLN A 148 -13.53 17.65 -1.82
N SER A 149 -13.19 17.10 -2.98
CA SER A 149 -13.85 15.88 -3.50
C SER A 149 -13.77 14.74 -2.49
N ARG A 150 -12.59 14.52 -1.89
CA ARG A 150 -12.37 13.47 -0.88
C ARG A 150 -13.18 13.71 0.40
N MET A 151 -13.17 14.94 0.91
CA MET A 151 -13.96 15.30 2.08
C MET A 151 -15.45 15.06 1.84
N GLN A 152 -15.93 15.42 0.64
CA GLN A 152 -17.32 15.22 0.26
C GLN A 152 -17.70 13.74 0.16
N SER A 153 -16.84 12.91 -0.44
CA SER A 153 -17.06 11.46 -0.53
C SER A 153 -17.06 10.78 0.84
N ALA A 154 -16.14 11.15 1.74
CA ALA A 154 -16.12 10.66 3.11
C ALA A 154 -17.39 11.08 3.88
N GLU A 155 -17.83 12.33 3.74
CA GLU A 155 -19.05 12.83 4.37
C GLU A 155 -20.30 12.07 3.88
N ASN A 156 -20.38 11.79 2.58
CA ASN A 156 -21.48 11.02 1.99
C ASN A 156 -21.56 9.59 2.56
N VAL A 157 -20.41 8.92 2.73
CA VAL A 157 -20.34 7.58 3.35
C VAL A 157 -20.76 7.63 4.83
N MET A 158 -20.33 8.64 5.58
CA MET A 158 -20.69 8.81 6.99
C MET A 158 -22.19 9.06 7.18
N LYS A 159 -22.80 9.86 6.29
CA LYS A 159 -24.25 10.07 6.28
C LYS A 159 -25.01 8.81 5.88
N ALA A 160 -24.58 8.12 4.82
CA ALA A 160 -25.26 6.93 4.32
C ALA A 160 -25.21 5.73 5.28
N SER A 161 -24.19 5.67 6.13
CA SER A 161 -24.04 4.62 7.15
C SER A 161 -24.83 4.87 8.42
N GLY A 162 -25.50 6.02 8.54
CA GLY A 162 -26.20 6.43 9.76
C GLY A 162 -25.27 6.80 10.90
N TRP A 163 -23.96 6.96 10.65
CA TRP A 163 -22.97 7.32 11.67
C TRP A 163 -23.25 8.68 12.31
N LEU A 164 -23.89 9.58 11.56
CA LEU A 164 -24.26 10.92 12.01
C LEU A 164 -25.71 11.02 12.50
N ASP A 165 -26.45 9.91 12.54
CA ASP A 165 -27.82 9.92 13.03
C ASP A 165 -27.83 10.08 14.57
N PRO A 166 -28.71 10.93 15.12
CA PRO A 166 -28.86 11.03 16.56
C PRO A 166 -29.38 9.71 17.14
N MET A 167 -28.83 9.29 18.28
CA MET A 167 -29.29 8.12 19.05
C MET A 167 -30.74 8.23 19.51
#